data_AF-W0SAK0-F1
#
_entry.id   AF-W0SAK0-F1
#
_cell.length_a   1.000
_cell.length_b   1.000
_cell.length_c   1.000
_cell.angle_alpha   90.00
_cell.angle_beta   90.00
_cell.angle_gamma   90.00
#
_symmetry.space_group_name_H-M   'P 1'
#
loop_
_entity.id
_entity.type
_entity.pdbx_description
1 polymer ?
#
loop_
_entity_poly.entity_id
_entity_poly.type
_entity_poly.pdbx_seq_one_letter_code
_entity_poly.pdbx_strand_id
1 'polypeptide(L)'
;MSVLRKPEVSAKFIKNYVGAHADFGDLELDEDDPRHAMVQRHNPRKLRPVLVFLDGQGKEVARFTGRLNSAEDALLLDRFVSERHYLKSTFPEFKAARRN
;
A
#
# COMPACT_ATOMS: atom_id res chain seq x y z
N MET A 1 -12.99 -5.98 10.27
CA MET A 1 -11.62 -5.71 10.77
C MET A 1 -10.67 -5.47 9.61
N SER A 2 -9.72 -4.53 9.73
CA SER A 2 -8.65 -4.35 8.74
C SER A 2 -7.77 -5.61 8.70
N VAL A 3 -7.42 -6.09 7.50
CA VAL A 3 -6.54 -7.25 7.29
C VAL A 3 -5.20 -7.08 8.02
N LEU A 4 -4.67 -5.85 8.05
CA LEU A 4 -3.40 -5.53 8.71
C LEU A 4 -3.44 -5.71 10.23
N ARG A 5 -4.63 -5.69 10.84
CA ARG A 5 -4.81 -5.89 12.29
C ARG A 5 -4.95 -7.35 12.69
N LYS A 6 -5.00 -8.28 11.73
CA LYS A 6 -5.02 -9.71 12.05
C LYS A 6 -3.69 -10.10 12.73
N PRO A 7 -3.70 -10.90 13.81
CA PRO A 7 -2.51 -11.20 14.59
C PRO A 7 -1.34 -11.73 13.75
N GLU A 8 -1.61 -12.64 12.82
CA GLU A 8 -0.61 -13.26 11.95
C GLU A 8 0.04 -12.28 10.98
N VAL A 9 -0.72 -11.27 10.52
CA VAL A 9 -0.22 -10.21 9.63
C VAL A 9 0.56 -9.18 10.44
N SER A 10 -0.03 -8.70 11.55
CA SER A 10 0.57 -7.69 12.42
C SER A 10 1.94 -8.16 12.96
N ALA A 11 2.03 -9.41 13.43
CA ALA A 11 3.27 -9.98 13.94
C ALA A 11 4.40 -9.99 12.87
N LYS A 12 4.06 -10.25 11.61
CA LYS A 12 5.04 -10.19 10.51
C LYS A 12 5.44 -8.77 10.16
N PHE A 13 4.47 -7.86 10.04
CA PHE A 13 4.75 -6.47 9.68
C PHE A 13 5.56 -5.75 10.76
N ILE A 14 5.24 -5.93 12.05
CA ILE A 14 5.99 -5.32 13.16
C ILE A 14 7.43 -5.85 13.22
N LYS A 15 7.65 -7.12 12.84
CA LYS A 15 9.00 -7.69 12.77
C LYS A 15 9.87 -7.03 11.70
N ASN A 16 9.27 -6.69 10.56
CA ASN A 16 10.00 -6.25 9.37
C ASN A 16 10.02 -4.73 9.16
N TYR A 17 9.04 -4.00 9.72
CA TYR A 17 8.82 -2.58 9.44
C TYR A 17 8.49 -1.77 10.68
N VAL A 18 8.88 -0.49 10.66
CA VAL A 18 8.30 0.54 11.52
C VAL A 18 7.13 1.16 10.77
N GLY A 19 5.91 0.96 11.28
CA GLY A 19 4.69 1.44 10.64
C GLY A 19 4.30 2.85 11.10
N ALA A 20 3.97 3.72 10.14
CA ALA A 20 3.29 4.98 10.38
C ALA A 20 1.97 5.01 9.59
N HIS A 21 0.95 5.67 10.14
CA HIS A 21 -0.33 5.86 9.49
C HIS A 21 -0.60 7.36 9.37
N ALA A 22 -0.82 7.83 8.15
CA ALA A 22 -1.29 9.18 7.88
C ALA A 22 -2.69 9.06 7.27
N ASP A 23 -3.66 9.69 7.92
CA ASP A 23 -4.98 9.89 7.35
C ASP A 23 -4.98 11.26 6.68
N PHE A 24 -5.16 11.29 5.37
CA PHE A 24 -5.35 12.53 4.64
C PHE A 24 -6.86 12.71 4.53
N GLY A 25 -7.41 13.63 5.32
CA GLY A 25 -8.81 14.02 5.22
C GLY A 25 -9.15 14.53 3.82
N ASP A 26 -10.44 14.72 3.56
CA ASP A 26 -10.87 15.31 2.29
C ASP A 26 -10.19 16.67 2.10
N LEU A 27 -9.54 16.85 0.94
CA LEU A 27 -9.08 18.17 0.54
C LEU A 27 -10.33 18.99 0.23
N GLU A 28 -10.71 19.87 1.16
CA GLU A 28 -11.74 20.88 0.90
C GLU A 28 -11.16 21.87 -0.10
N LEU A 29 -11.73 21.85 -1.29
CA LEU A 29 -11.47 22.82 -2.35
C LEU A 29 -12.75 23.62 -2.54
N ASP A 30 -12.63 24.93 -2.80
CA ASP A 30 -13.76 25.75 -3.22
C ASP A 30 -14.39 25.19 -4.49
N GLU A 31 -15.71 25.33 -4.67
CA GLU A 31 -16.46 24.72 -5.79
C GLU A 31 -15.84 25.01 -7.18
N ASP A 32 -15.27 26.21 -7.36
CA ASP A 32 -14.67 26.67 -8.62
C ASP A 32 -13.16 26.40 -8.74
N ASP A 33 -12.57 25.68 -7.78
CA ASP A 33 -11.12 25.46 -7.78
C ASP A 33 -10.69 24.54 -8.96
N PRO A 34 -9.79 24.99 -9.85
CA PRO A 34 -9.36 24.24 -11.02
C PRO A 34 -8.63 22.93 -10.68
N ARG A 35 -8.15 22.78 -9.44
CA ARG A 35 -7.50 21.56 -8.95
C ARG A 35 -8.49 20.40 -8.79
N HIS A 36 -9.80 20.64 -8.75
CA HIS A 36 -10.82 19.59 -8.73
C HIS A 36 -10.62 18.58 -9.87
N ALA A 37 -10.36 19.05 -11.09
CA ALA A 37 -10.14 18.19 -12.25
C ALA A 37 -8.88 17.31 -12.10
N MET A 38 -7.80 17.87 -11.54
CA MET A 38 -6.57 17.13 -11.27
C MET A 38 -6.79 16.06 -10.18
N VAL A 39 -7.45 16.44 -9.08
CA VAL A 39 -7.76 15.52 -7.97
C VAL A 39 -8.66 14.39 -8.44
N GLN A 40 -9.72 14.69 -9.20
CA GLN A 40 -10.61 13.67 -9.73
C GLN A 40 -9.91 12.75 -10.74
N ARG A 41 -9.01 13.26 -11.57
CA ARG A 41 -8.23 12.46 -12.53
C ARG A 41 -7.29 11.48 -11.83
N HIS A 42 -6.63 11.90 -10.75
CA HIS A 42 -5.60 11.09 -10.09
C HIS A 42 -6.12 10.30 -8.88
N ASN A 43 -7.20 10.75 -8.27
CA ASN A 43 -7.88 10.09 -7.16
C ASN A 43 -9.41 9.98 -7.40
N PRO A 44 -9.86 9.32 -8.48
CA PRO A 44 -11.28 9.25 -8.85
C PRO A 44 -12.15 8.51 -7.83
N ARG A 45 -11.53 7.76 -6.92
CA ARG A 45 -12.18 7.10 -5.78
C ARG A 45 -11.62 7.75 -4.53
N LYS A 46 -12.36 8.70 -3.94
CA LYS A 46 -11.93 9.62 -2.88
C LYS A 46 -11.02 9.01 -1.79
N LEU A 47 -11.14 7.72 -1.47
CA LEU A 47 -10.41 7.08 -0.38
C LEU A 47 -9.83 5.70 -0.79
N ARG A 48 -8.73 5.68 -1.56
CA ARG A 48 -7.97 4.44 -1.79
C ARG A 48 -6.79 4.38 -0.82
N PRO A 49 -6.72 3.38 0.08
CA PRO A 49 -5.55 3.21 0.92
C PRO A 49 -4.31 2.94 0.06
N VAL A 50 -3.20 3.58 0.42
CA VAL A 50 -1.90 3.39 -0.20
C VAL A 50 -0.94 2.91 0.87
N LEU A 51 -0.26 1.80 0.62
CA LEU A 51 0.90 1.38 1.40
C LEU A 51 2.15 1.75 0.62
N VAL A 52 3.07 2.47 1.28
CA VAL A 52 4.39 2.81 0.75
C VAL A 52 5.44 2.16 1.66
N PHE A 53 6.38 1.44 1.04
CA PHE A 53 7.49 0.82 1.72
C PHE A 53 8.75 1.62 1.39
N LEU A 54 9.47 2.03 2.44
CA LEU A 54 10.70 2.81 2.32
C LEU A 54 11.88 1.98 2.82
N ASP A 55 13.06 2.21 2.24
CA ASP A 55 14.31 1.72 2.81
C ASP A 55 14.78 2.56 4.00
N GLY A 56 15.90 2.18 4.61
CA GLY A 56 16.47 2.90 5.77
C GLY A 56 16.97 4.31 5.46
N GLN A 57 16.93 4.75 4.20
CA GLN A 57 17.25 6.13 3.77
C GLN A 57 16.00 6.91 3.35
N GLY A 58 14.81 6.31 3.49
CA GLY A 58 13.54 6.93 3.10
C GLY A 58 13.22 6.83 1.62
N LYS A 59 13.97 6.05 0.82
CA LYS A 59 13.67 5.85 -0.60
C LYS A 59 12.53 4.83 -0.75
N GLU A 60 11.55 5.13 -1.59
CA GLU A 60 10.48 4.21 -1.95
C GLU A 60 11.05 2.97 -2.67
N VAL A 61 10.77 1.79 -2.11
CA VAL A 61 11.15 0.49 -2.67
C VAL A 61 9.96 -0.31 -3.19
N ALA A 62 8.76 -0.06 -2.66
CA ALA A 62 7.53 -0.66 -3.15
C ALA A 62 6.31 0.19 -2.79
N ARG A 63 5.27 0.07 -3.61
CA ARG A 63 3.97 0.73 -3.40
C ARG A 63 2.84 -0.22 -3.73
N PHE A 64 1.81 -0.21 -2.88
CA PHE A 64 0.57 -0.93 -3.11
C PHE A 64 -0.62 0.01 -2.98
N THR A 65 -1.40 0.13 -4.05
CA THR A 65 -2.56 1.04 -4.14
C THR A 65 -3.86 0.25 -4.14
N GLY A 66 -4.61 0.32 -3.05
CA GLY A 66 -5.90 -0.35 -2.89
C GLY A 66 -5.98 -1.17 -1.62
N ARG A 67 -7.08 -1.91 -1.48
CA ARG A 67 -7.38 -2.70 -0.29
C ARG A 67 -6.71 -4.07 -0.37
N LEU A 68 -6.11 -4.51 0.74
CA LEU A 68 -5.73 -5.91 0.95
C LEU A 68 -6.99 -6.72 1.31
N ASN A 69 -7.29 -7.76 0.54
CA ASN A 69 -8.54 -8.51 0.66
C ASN A 69 -8.43 -9.72 1.61
N SER A 70 -7.24 -10.26 1.82
CA SER A 70 -7.00 -11.44 2.66
C SER A 70 -5.69 -11.34 3.44
N ALA A 71 -5.56 -12.13 4.52
CA ALA A 71 -4.31 -12.25 5.27
C ALA A 71 -3.19 -12.78 4.39
N GLU A 72 -3.50 -13.74 3.51
CA GLU A 72 -2.58 -14.29 2.52
C GLU A 72 -2.01 -13.20 1.60
N ASP A 73 -2.87 -12.31 1.06
CA ASP A 73 -2.42 -11.20 0.22
C ASP A 73 -1.47 -10.26 0.97
N ALA A 74 -1.76 -9.99 2.24
CA ALA A 74 -0.92 -9.14 3.09
C ALA A 74 0.44 -9.79 3.40
N LEU A 75 0.44 -11.08 3.73
CA LEU A 75 1.66 -11.85 3.99
C LEU A 75 2.50 -12.02 2.72
N LEU A 76 1.85 -12.13 1.56
CA LEU A 76 2.55 -12.20 0.28
C LEU A 76 3.18 -10.85 -0.08
N LEU A 77 2.51 -9.73 0.22
CA LEU A 77 3.07 -8.40 0.07
C LEU A 77 4.26 -8.18 1.01
N ASP A 78 4.15 -8.61 2.28
CA ASP A 78 5.28 -8.61 3.21
C ASP A 78 6.47 -9.39 2.64
N ARG A 79 6.23 -10.60 2.14
CA ARG A 79 7.29 -11.42 1.53
C ARG A 79 7.93 -10.74 0.33
N PHE A 80 7.14 -10.15 -0.55
CA PHE A 80 7.63 -9.42 -1.72
C PHE A 80 8.61 -8.31 -1.33
N VAL A 81 8.30 -7.56 -0.28
CA VAL A 81 9.13 -6.43 0.17
C VAL A 81 10.31 -6.88 1.02
N SER A 82 10.06 -7.66 2.08
CA SER A 82 11.10 -8.10 3.03
C SER A 82 12.18 -8.96 2.38
N GLU A 83 11.84 -9.78 1.38
CA GLU A 83 12.80 -10.59 0.61
C GLU A 83 13.32 -9.87 -0.65
N ARG A 84 13.00 -8.58 -0.82
CA ARG A 84 13.48 -7.71 -1.91
C ARG A 84 13.14 -8.18 -3.33
N HIS A 85 11.99 -8.83 -3.52
CA HIS A 85 11.51 -9.23 -4.85
C HIS A 85 11.14 -8.05 -5.74
N TYR A 86 10.91 -6.87 -5.16
CA TYR A 86 10.71 -5.61 -5.88
C TYR A 86 11.88 -5.21 -6.79
N LEU A 87 13.08 -5.77 -6.58
CA LEU A 87 14.23 -5.57 -7.45
C LEU A 87 14.14 -6.34 -8.78
N LYS A 88 13.21 -7.30 -8.88
CA LYS A 88 13.10 -8.23 -10.01
C LYS A 88 11.77 -8.14 -10.74
N SER A 89 10.70 -7.82 -10.03
CA SER A 89 9.35 -7.75 -10.60
C SER A 89 8.44 -6.82 -9.81
N THR A 90 7.26 -6.56 -10.35
CA THR A 90 6.17 -5.88 -9.65
C THR A 90 5.42 -6.85 -8.74
N PHE A 91 4.69 -6.31 -7.75
CA PHE A 91 3.88 -7.15 -6.86
C PHE A 91 2.81 -7.98 -7.59
N PRO A 92 2.05 -7.45 -8.59
CA PRO A 92 1.12 -8.26 -9.36
C PRO A 92 1.78 -9.44 -10.07
N GLU A 93 2.94 -9.25 -10.68
CA GLU A 93 3.71 -10.32 -11.35
C GLU A 93 4.19 -11.37 -10.33
N PHE A 94 4.73 -10.91 -9.20
CA PHE A 94 5.17 -11.77 -8.11
C PHE A 94 4.03 -12.62 -7.54
N LYS A 95 2.83 -12.03 -7.41
CA LYS A 95 1.61 -12.68 -6.94
C LYS A 95 1.08 -13.69 -7.95
N ALA A 96 1.05 -13.34 -9.23
CA ALA A 96 0.60 -14.24 -10.29
C ALA A 96 1.45 -15.51 -10.36
N ALA A 97 2.78 -15.38 -10.22
CA ALA A 97 3.71 -16.52 -10.25
C ALA A 97 3.54 -17.54 -9.11
N ARG A 98 2.76 -17.23 -8.06
CA ARG A 98 2.53 -18.09 -6.88
C ARG A 98 1.10 -18.60 -6.76
N ARG A 99 0.25 -18.31 -7.75
CA ARG A 99 -1.13 -18.81 -7.81
C ARG A 99 -1.26 -20.14 -8.57
N ASN A 100 -0.14 -20.78 -8.91
CA ASN A 100 -0.08 -22.13 -9.50
C ASN A 100 0.21 -23.17 -8.43
#